data_AF-A0A8T7AFK8-F1
#
_entry.id   AF-A0A8T7AFK8-F1
#
_cell.length_a   1.000
_cell.length_b   1.000
_cell.length_c   1.000
_cell.angle_alpha   90.00
_cell.angle_beta   90.00
_cell.angle_gamma   90.00
#
_symmetry.space_group_name_H-M   'P 1'
#
loop_
_entity.id
_entity.type
_entity.pdbx_description
1 polymer ?
#
loop_
_entity_poly.entity_id
_entity_poly.type
_entity_poly.pdbx_seq_one_letter_code
_entity_poly.pdbx_strand_id
1 'polypeptide(L)'
;MKIGSEIEIFRYDPAWAVEFESVRAELKSICGNSMLTVNHVGSTSVPGLDAKPIIDILVGIKDFEQSLQLTPALENLGFVYRPDDELPDRHY
;
A
#
# COMPACT_ATOMS: atom_id res chain seq x y z
N MET A 1 -27.27 -0.89 -16.87
CA MET A 1 -26.59 -0.97 -15.57
C MET A 1 -25.32 -0.12 -15.69
N LYS A 2 -25.31 1.11 -15.15
CA LYS A 2 -24.08 1.91 -15.09
C LYS A 2 -23.28 1.41 -13.90
N ILE A 3 -22.22 0.64 -14.15
CA ILE A 3 -21.22 0.38 -13.13
C ILE A 3 -20.22 1.52 -13.24
N GLY A 4 -20.22 2.39 -12.25
CA GLY A 4 -19.33 3.53 -12.16
C GLY A 4 -19.68 4.28 -10.89
N SER A 5 -19.09 3.86 -9.77
CA SER A 5 -19.10 4.70 -8.58
C SER A 5 -18.45 6.03 -8.94
N GLU A 6 -19.10 7.12 -8.58
CA GLU A 6 -18.54 8.46 -8.74
C GLU A 6 -17.22 8.50 -7.97
N ILE A 7 -16.15 8.93 -8.66
CA ILE A 7 -14.81 8.98 -8.10
C ILE A 7 -14.56 10.42 -7.68
N GLU A 8 -14.53 10.67 -6.38
CA GLU A 8 -14.22 11.98 -5.83
C GLU A 8 -12.71 12.20 -5.80
N ILE A 9 -12.28 13.38 -6.25
CA ILE A 9 -10.88 13.82 -6.26
C ILE A 9 -10.75 15.00 -5.30
N PHE A 10 -9.79 14.90 -4.40
CA PHE A 10 -9.51 15.89 -3.37
C PHE A 10 -8.28 16.71 -3.75
N ARG A 11 -8.24 17.93 -3.23
CA ARG A 11 -7.02 18.74 -3.26
C ARG A 11 -5.91 18.00 -2.53
N TYR A 12 -4.67 18.19 -2.98
CA TYR A 12 -3.51 17.65 -2.27
C TYR A 12 -3.58 17.96 -0.77
N ASP A 13 -3.41 16.91 0.05
CA ASP A 13 -3.35 17.02 1.50
C ASP A 13 -1.96 16.57 2.01
N PRO A 14 -1.18 17.43 2.68
CA PRO A 14 0.10 17.02 3.28
C PRO A 14 -0.05 15.93 4.34
N ALA A 15 -1.24 15.70 4.89
CA ALA A 15 -1.52 14.59 5.81
C ALA A 15 -1.25 13.22 5.18
N TRP A 16 -1.37 13.08 3.85
CA TRP A 16 -1.10 11.82 3.15
C TRP A 16 0.34 11.32 3.36
N ALA A 17 1.31 12.22 3.45
CA ALA A 17 2.69 11.85 3.74
C ALA A 17 2.86 11.37 5.20
N VAL A 18 2.09 11.94 6.13
CA VAL A 18 2.09 11.55 7.55
C VAL A 18 1.43 10.18 7.73
N GLU A 19 0.30 9.95 7.08
CA GLU A 19 -0.40 8.65 7.07
C GLU A 19 0.49 7.55 6.49
N PHE A 20 1.18 7.83 5.38
CA PHE A 20 2.17 6.91 4.81
C PHE A 20 3.26 6.53 5.83
N GLU A 21 3.87 7.51 6.51
CA GLU A 21 4.93 7.21 7.48
C GLU A 21 4.42 6.40 8.68
N SER A 22 3.16 6.58 9.10
CA SER A 22 2.52 5.76 10.13
C SER A 22 2.42 4.30 9.68
N VAL A 23 1.82 4.05 8.51
CA VAL A 23 1.66 2.69 7.98
C VAL A 23 3.02 2.06 7.67
N ARG A 24 3.98 2.83 7.18
CA ARG A 24 5.35 2.39 6.96
C ARG A 24 5.97 1.86 8.25
N ALA A 25 5.80 2.55 9.38
CA ALA A 25 6.34 2.12 10.66
C ALA A 25 5.73 0.77 11.11
N GLU A 26 4.43 0.59 10.94
CA GLU A 26 3.74 -0.67 11.24
C GLU A 26 4.25 -1.82 10.37
N LEU A 27 4.36 -1.60 9.05
CA LEU A 27 4.92 -2.55 8.09
C LEU A 27 6.37 -2.92 8.43
N LYS A 28 7.19 -1.96 8.85
CA LYS A 28 8.58 -2.26 9.30
C LYS A 28 8.59 -3.22 10.49
N SER A 29 7.66 -3.05 11.43
CA SER A 29 7.61 -3.88 12.64
C SER A 29 7.27 -5.34 12.33
N ILE A 30 6.46 -5.58 11.30
CA ILE A 30 6.01 -6.91 10.89
C ILE A 30 7.01 -7.59 9.98
N CYS A 31 7.38 -6.91 8.90
CA CYS A 31 8.19 -7.51 7.85
C CYS A 31 9.66 -7.65 8.28
N GLY A 32 10.10 -6.85 9.26
CA GLY A 32 11.44 -6.93 9.85
C GLY A 32 12.54 -6.97 8.78
N ASN A 33 13.39 -7.99 8.86
CA ASN A 33 14.52 -8.17 7.95
C ASN A 33 14.14 -8.70 6.56
N SER A 34 12.90 -9.15 6.35
CA SER A 34 12.41 -9.60 5.04
C SER A 34 12.15 -8.41 4.10
N MET A 35 12.02 -7.21 4.66
CA MET A 35 11.69 -5.99 3.93
C MET A 35 12.94 -5.26 3.46
N LEU A 36 13.05 -5.05 2.15
CA LEU A 36 14.14 -4.31 1.52
C LEU A 36 13.83 -2.82 1.41
N THR A 37 12.59 -2.49 1.01
CA THR A 37 12.17 -1.10 0.77
C THR A 37 10.71 -0.90 1.12
N VAL A 38 10.34 0.34 1.45
CA VAL A 38 8.96 0.79 1.59
C VAL A 38 8.88 2.21 1.05
N ASN A 39 8.07 2.41 0.02
CA ASN A 39 7.95 3.68 -0.69
C ASN A 39 6.49 4.11 -0.82
N HIS A 40 6.24 5.41 -0.66
CA HIS A 40 4.97 6.04 -1.00
C HIS A 40 4.91 6.22 -2.52
N VAL A 41 3.96 5.56 -3.16
CA VAL A 41 3.76 5.62 -4.61
C VAL A 41 2.36 6.13 -4.91
N GLY A 42 2.01 6.24 -6.20
CA GLY A 42 0.71 6.76 -6.62
C GLY A 42 0.59 8.28 -6.49
N SER A 43 -0.59 8.83 -6.79
CA SER A 43 -0.77 10.28 -6.87
C SER A 43 -0.65 10.99 -5.52
N THR A 44 -1.02 10.31 -4.42
CA THR A 44 -0.95 10.89 -3.06
C THR A 44 0.49 11.11 -2.58
N SER A 45 1.50 10.52 -3.25
CA SER A 45 2.91 10.74 -2.94
C SER A 45 3.52 11.98 -3.61
N VAL A 46 2.77 12.68 -4.47
CA VAL A 46 3.25 13.83 -5.23
C VAL A 46 2.70 15.13 -4.61
N PRO A 47 3.54 15.95 -3.95
CA PRO A 47 3.09 17.23 -3.38
C PRO A 47 2.43 18.14 -4.41
N GLY A 48 1.23 18.64 -4.08
CA GLY A 48 0.45 19.53 -4.93
C GLY A 48 -0.39 18.84 -6.01
N LEU A 49 -0.38 17.52 -6.10
CA LEU A 49 -1.22 16.76 -7.03
C LEU A 49 -2.55 16.36 -6.38
N ASP A 50 -3.66 16.79 -6.98
CA ASP A 50 -5.01 16.38 -6.59
C ASP A 50 -5.22 14.88 -6.88
N ALA A 51 -5.82 14.15 -5.95
CA ALA A 51 -5.89 12.70 -5.99
C ALA A 51 -7.13 12.13 -5.29
N LYS A 52 -7.40 10.85 -5.49
CA LYS A 52 -8.25 10.08 -4.56
C LYS A 52 -7.50 9.95 -3.23
N PRO A 53 -8.18 9.99 -2.07
CA PRO A 53 -7.52 9.90 -0.77
C PRO A 53 -7.18 8.44 -0.44
N ILE A 54 -6.32 7.84 -1.26
CA ILE A 54 -5.85 6.46 -1.15
C ILE A 54 -4.31 6.50 -1.13
N ILE A 55 -3.72 5.94 -0.09
CA ILE A 55 -2.27 5.83 0.06
C ILE A 55 -1.81 4.53 -0.60
N ASP A 56 -1.07 4.62 -1.70
CA ASP A 56 -0.45 3.47 -2.34
C ASP A 56 0.96 3.25 -1.77
N ILE A 57 1.23 2.04 -1.29
CA ILE A 57 2.51 1.67 -0.69
C ILE A 57 3.13 0.53 -1.49
N LEU A 58 4.36 0.74 -1.95
CA LEU A 58 5.17 -0.32 -2.54
C LEU A 58 6.14 -0.87 -1.50
N VAL A 59 6.01 -2.16 -1.20
CA VAL A 59 6.91 -2.87 -0.29
C VAL A 59 7.77 -3.84 -1.10
N GLY A 60 9.09 -3.64 -1.08
CA GLY A 60 10.03 -4.61 -1.64
C GLY A 60 10.37 -5.67 -0.61
N ILE A 61 10.15 -6.94 -0.94
CA ILE A 61 10.47 -8.10 -0.08
C ILE A 61 11.68 -8.85 -0.66
N LYS A 62 12.54 -9.36 0.21
CA LYS A 62 13.79 -10.05 -0.15
C LYS A 62 13.54 -11.38 -0.86
N ASP A 63 12.55 -12.13 -0.39
CA ASP A 63 12.15 -13.42 -0.96
C ASP A 63 10.66 -13.35 -1.25
N PHE A 64 10.33 -13.20 -2.54
CA PHE A 64 8.96 -13.03 -2.99
C PHE A 64 8.12 -14.29 -2.76
N GLU A 65 8.70 -15.47 -2.99
CA GLU A 65 8.02 -16.77 -2.79
C GLU A 65 7.62 -16.99 -1.33
N GLN A 66 8.41 -16.46 -0.38
CA GLN A 66 8.12 -16.53 1.04
C GLN A 66 7.26 -15.37 1.56
N SER A 67 6.96 -14.37 0.73
CA SER A 67 6.27 -13.16 1.16
C SER A 67 4.85 -13.43 1.66
N LEU A 68 4.17 -14.46 1.13
CA LEU A 68 2.83 -14.89 1.59
C LEU A 68 2.81 -15.37 3.06
N GLN A 69 3.96 -15.71 3.64
CA GLN A 69 4.05 -16.02 5.07
C GLN A 69 3.79 -14.79 5.96
N LEU A 70 3.89 -13.58 5.39
CA LEU A 70 3.57 -12.32 6.08
C LEU A 70 2.06 -12.04 6.13
N THR A 71 1.26 -12.71 5.28
CA THR A 71 -0.19 -12.45 5.16
C THR A 71 -0.92 -12.49 6.50
N PRO A 72 -0.77 -13.50 7.38
CA PRO A 72 -1.47 -13.51 8.66
C PRO A 72 -1.11 -12.33 9.58
N ALA A 73 0.13 -11.86 9.51
CA ALA A 73 0.56 -10.71 10.31
C ALA A 73 -0.02 -9.39 9.75
N LEU A 74 -0.06 -9.25 8.42
CA LEU A 74 -0.68 -8.10 7.75
C LEU A 74 -2.20 -8.07 7.97
N GLU A 75 -2.87 -9.21 7.94
CA GLU A 75 -4.30 -9.32 8.24
C GLU A 75 -4.63 -8.87 9.68
N ASN A 76 -3.74 -9.14 10.65
CA ASN A 76 -3.89 -8.65 12.02
C ASN A 76 -3.80 -7.11 12.14
N LEU A 77 -3.20 -6.42 11.17
CA LEU A 77 -3.25 -4.95 11.06
C LEU A 77 -4.46 -4.43 10.26
N GLY A 78 -5.28 -5.33 9.72
CA GLY A 78 -6.45 -4.97 8.91
C GLY A 78 -6.18 -4.89 7.40
N PHE A 79 -5.02 -5.33 6.92
CA PHE A 79 -4.83 -5.54 5.48
C PHE A 79 -5.65 -6.74 5.00
N VAL A 80 -6.06 -6.72 3.74
CA VAL A 80 -6.81 -7.81 3.12
C VAL A 80 -6.04 -8.30 1.91
N TYR A 81 -5.60 -9.55 1.96
CA TYR A 81 -4.91 -10.18 0.85
C TYR A 81 -5.87 -10.37 -0.34
N ARG A 82 -5.43 -9.94 -1.53
CA ARG A 82 -6.17 -10.03 -2.79
C ARG A 82 -5.35 -10.83 -3.81
N PRO A 83 -5.63 -12.13 -3.96
CA PRO A 83 -4.87 -13.01 -4.85
C PRO A 83 -5.19 -12.79 -6.34
N ASP A 84 -6.25 -12.04 -6.66
CA ASP A 84 -6.76 -11.86 -8.02
C ASP A 84 -6.01 -10.75 -8.80
N ASP A 85 -4.68 -10.78 -8.80
CA ASP A 85 -3.89 -9.97 -9.74
C ASP A 85 -3.19 -10.85 -10.77
N GLU A 86 -3.19 -10.42 -12.03
CA GLU A 86 -2.62 -11.16 -13.16
C GLU A 86 -1.08 -11.05 -13.22
N LEU A 87 -0.46 -10.34 -12.28
CA LEU A 87 0.97 -10.08 -12.26
C LEU A 87 1.68 -11.06 -11.32
N PRO A 88 2.55 -11.96 -11.84
CA PRO A 88 3.16 -13.02 -11.04
C PRO A 88 4.11 -12.52 -9.95
N ASP A 89 4.67 -11.31 -10.11
CA ASP A 89 5.66 -10.74 -9.19
C ASP A 89 5.04 -9.71 -8.22
N ARG A 90 3.72 -9.79 -8.00
CA ARG A 90 3.02 -8.86 -7.12
C ARG A 90 1.97 -9.55 -6.26
N HIS A 91 1.90 -9.11 -5.00
CA HIS A 91 0.81 -9.41 -4.09
C HIS A 91 0.15 -8.09 -3.66
N TYR A 92 -1.15 -8.16 -3.34
CA TYR A 92 -1.93 -7.05 -2.80
C TYR A 92 -2.59 -7.47 -1.50
#